data_AF-A0A223MFS7-F1
#
_entry.id   AF-A0A223MFS7-F1
#
_cell.length_a   1.000
_cell.length_b   1.000
_cell.length_c   1.000
_cell.angle_alpha   90.00
_cell.angle_beta   90.00
_cell.angle_gamma   90.00
#
_symmetry.space_group_name_H-M   'P 1'
#
loop_
_entity.id
_entity.type
_entity.pdbx_description
1 polymer ?
#
loop_
_entity_poly.entity_id
_entity_poly.type
_entity_poly.pdbx_seq_one_letter_code
_entity_poly.pdbx_strand_id
1 'polypeptide(L)'
;MKMKSLLAIALLAVGVTSCSTVKKVVYRIDVPQGNYLEQEKIDQVKVGMDKTQVQYLLGTPMLKDTFNQDRWSYVYIKREGYNDPIQHTLFVNFDSKGLVSNITLDKPITNEAQ
;
A
#
# COMPACT_ATOMS: atom_id res chain seq x y z
N MET A 1 -14.41 -40.00 40.04
CA MET A 1 -14.02 -40.26 38.62
C MET A 1 -14.55 -39.20 37.65
N LYS A 2 -15.81 -38.74 37.77
CA LYS A 2 -16.38 -37.70 36.89
C LYS A 2 -15.62 -36.36 36.89
N MET A 3 -15.16 -35.88 38.04
CA MET A 3 -14.45 -34.59 38.15
C MET A 3 -13.07 -34.58 37.47
N LYS A 4 -12.33 -35.69 37.49
CA LYS A 4 -11.03 -35.81 36.79
C LYS A 4 -11.22 -35.85 35.26
N SER A 5 -12.28 -36.51 34.80
CA SER A 5 -12.63 -36.55 33.37
C SER A 5 -13.10 -35.19 32.87
N LEU A 6 -13.88 -34.44 33.67
CA LEU A 6 -14.28 -33.07 33.34
C LEU A 6 -13.09 -32.11 33.26
N LEU A 7 -12.14 -32.21 34.19
CA LEU A 7 -10.89 -31.43 34.16
C LEU A 7 -10.04 -31.75 32.92
N ALA A 8 -9.92 -33.03 32.54
CA ALA A 8 -9.17 -33.43 31.36
C ALA A 8 -9.80 -32.89 30.06
N ILE A 9 -11.14 -32.93 29.95
CA ILE A 9 -11.87 -32.39 28.79
C ILE A 9 -11.70 -30.88 28.70
N ALA A 10 -11.78 -30.16 29.82
CA ALA A 10 -11.56 -28.72 29.86
C ALA A 10 -10.13 -28.33 29.43
N LEU A 11 -9.12 -29.07 29.91
CA LEU A 11 -7.72 -28.82 29.55
C LEU A 11 -7.47 -29.07 28.05
N LEU A 12 -8.08 -30.12 27.49
CA LEU A 12 -7.98 -30.46 26.08
C LEU A 12 -8.65 -29.38 25.21
N ALA A 13 -9.82 -28.87 25.62
CA ALA A 13 -10.54 -27.80 24.95
C ALA A 13 -9.75 -26.46 24.92
N VAL A 14 -9.07 -26.13 26.02
CA VAL A 14 -8.16 -24.96 26.06
C VAL A 14 -6.94 -25.18 25.18
N GLY A 15 -6.35 -26.38 25.20
CA GLY A 15 -5.19 -26.73 24.36
C GLY A 15 -5.44 -26.56 22.86
N VAL A 16 -6.60 -26.99 22.35
CA VAL A 16 -6.91 -26.90 20.90
C VAL A 16 -7.24 -25.49 20.41
N THR A 17 -7.57 -24.54 21.28
CA THR A 17 -7.86 -23.14 20.89
C THR A 17 -6.62 -22.23 20.89
N SER A 18 -5.49 -22.72 21.38
CA SER A 18 -4.28 -21.93 21.63
C SER A 18 -3.50 -21.50 20.37
N CYS A 19 -3.66 -22.18 19.24
CA CYS A 19 -2.91 -21.84 18.02
C CYS A 19 -3.44 -20.62 17.25
N SER A 20 -4.66 -20.13 17.55
CA SER A 20 -5.31 -19.06 16.78
C SER A 20 -5.18 -17.65 17.38
N THR A 21 -4.71 -17.54 18.63
CA THR A 21 -4.64 -16.27 19.40
C THR A 21 -3.28 -15.55 19.28
N VAL A 22 -2.27 -16.16 18.66
CA VAL A 22 -0.88 -15.66 18.63
C VAL A 22 -0.63 -14.60 17.53
N LYS A 23 -1.66 -13.90 17.05
CA LYS A 23 -1.51 -13.00 15.89
C LYS A 23 -0.64 -11.76 16.15
N LYS A 24 -0.56 -11.25 17.39
CA LYS A 24 0.13 -9.98 17.72
C LYS A 24 1.23 -10.11 18.78
N VAL A 25 1.78 -11.32 18.95
CA VAL A 25 2.73 -11.62 20.06
C VAL A 25 4.18 -11.30 19.67
N VAL A 26 4.48 -11.28 18.36
CA VAL A 26 5.81 -10.94 17.86
C VAL A 26 5.83 -9.54 17.28
N TYR A 27 6.97 -8.86 17.34
CA TYR A 27 7.13 -7.58 16.68
C TYR A 27 7.01 -7.75 15.16
N ARG A 28 6.25 -6.88 14.51
CA ARG A 28 6.12 -6.81 13.07
C ARG A 28 6.54 -5.42 12.62
N ILE A 29 7.57 -5.37 11.78
CA ILE A 29 8.07 -4.13 11.19
C ILE A 29 7.03 -3.50 10.26
N ASP A 30 7.14 -2.19 10.12
CA ASP A 30 6.40 -1.44 9.12
C ASP A 30 7.00 -1.72 7.74
N VAL A 31 6.14 -1.89 6.75
CA VAL A 31 6.54 -2.26 5.39
C VAL A 31 5.99 -1.24 4.40
N PRO A 32 6.82 -0.29 3.94
CA PRO A 32 6.50 0.56 2.80
C PRO A 32 6.76 -0.19 1.48
N GLN A 33 5.88 -0.02 0.50
CA GLN A 33 6.00 -0.64 -0.82
C GLN A 33 5.57 0.34 -1.92
N GLY A 34 6.32 0.31 -3.03
CA GLY A 34 6.02 1.09 -4.23
C GLY A 34 6.73 2.43 -4.30
N ASN A 35 6.10 3.38 -4.97
CA ASN A 35 6.66 4.72 -5.20
C ASN A 35 6.32 5.64 -4.03
N TYR A 36 7.31 6.27 -3.40
CA TYR A 36 7.03 7.31 -2.40
C TYR A 36 6.36 8.52 -3.06
N LEU A 37 5.24 8.94 -2.47
CA LEU A 37 4.42 10.03 -2.96
C LEU A 37 4.58 11.25 -2.05
N GLU A 38 5.47 12.16 -2.43
CA GLU A 38 5.66 13.43 -1.73
C GLU A 38 4.81 14.51 -2.40
N GLN A 39 3.95 15.18 -1.63
CA GLN A 39 3.05 16.21 -2.17
C GLN A 39 3.82 17.30 -2.93
N GLU A 40 4.97 17.72 -2.41
CA GLU A 40 5.84 18.73 -3.03
C GLU A 40 6.33 18.31 -4.43
N LYS A 41 6.58 17.02 -4.67
CA LYS A 41 6.99 16.50 -5.98
C LYS A 41 5.80 16.36 -6.92
N ILE A 42 4.65 15.96 -6.40
CA ILE A 42 3.40 15.86 -7.16
C ILE A 42 2.99 17.24 -7.68
N ASP A 43 3.06 18.27 -6.84
CA ASP A 43 2.70 19.65 -7.19
C ASP A 43 3.62 20.26 -8.26
N GLN A 44 4.83 19.72 -8.41
CA GLN A 44 5.75 20.12 -9.47
C GLN A 44 5.36 19.53 -10.83
N VAL A 45 4.60 18.44 -10.88
CA VAL A 45 4.14 17.84 -12.14
C VAL A 45 3.05 18.72 -12.73
N LYS A 46 3.24 19.13 -13.99
CA LYS A 46 2.33 20.04 -14.70
C LYS A 46 1.83 19.41 -15.98
N VAL A 47 0.63 19.83 -16.37
CA VAL A 47 0.06 19.53 -17.69
C VAL A 47 1.04 20.01 -18.78
N GLY A 48 1.25 19.18 -19.80
CA GLY A 48 2.18 19.43 -20.89
C GLY A 48 3.60 18.90 -20.68
N MET A 49 3.94 18.37 -19.50
CA MET A 49 5.22 17.70 -19.29
C MET A 49 5.32 16.39 -20.08
N ASP A 50 6.52 16.02 -20.54
CA ASP A 50 6.74 14.73 -21.18
C ASP A 50 6.97 13.59 -20.16
N LYS A 51 6.88 12.35 -20.63
CA LYS A 51 7.11 11.13 -19.80
C LYS A 51 8.46 11.14 -19.07
N THR A 52 9.51 11.71 -19.68
CA THR A 52 10.86 11.75 -19.09
C THR A 52 10.94 12.74 -17.94
N GLN A 53 10.33 13.92 -18.09
CA GLN A 53 10.24 14.95 -17.05
C GLN A 53 9.44 14.44 -15.84
N VAL A 54 8.31 13.76 -16.08
CA VAL A 54 7.53 13.13 -15.01
C VAL A 54 8.38 12.08 -14.29
N GLN A 55 9.10 11.24 -15.03
CA GLN A 55 9.96 10.21 -14.46
C GLN A 55 11.14 10.81 -13.68
N TYR A 56 11.66 11.97 -14.07
CA TYR A 56 12.71 12.67 -13.33
C TYR A 56 12.20 13.15 -11.96
N LEU A 57 10.97 13.65 -11.90
CA LEU A 57 10.37 14.15 -10.65
C LEU A 57 9.88 13.04 -9.72
N LEU A 58 9.13 12.07 -10.26
CA LEU A 58 8.44 11.03 -9.49
C LEU A 58 9.16 9.67 -9.48
N GLY A 59 10.24 9.54 -10.26
CA GLY A 59 10.90 8.27 -10.50
C GLY A 59 10.16 7.40 -11.52
N THR A 60 10.66 6.17 -11.69
CA THR A 60 10.04 5.17 -12.56
C THR A 60 8.77 4.62 -11.89
N PRO A 61 7.61 4.61 -12.58
CA PRO A 61 6.42 3.99 -12.02
C PRO A 61 6.67 2.49 -11.82
N MET A 62 6.38 1.98 -10.62
CA MET A 62 6.53 0.56 -10.30
C MET A 62 5.62 -0.33 -11.16
N LEU A 63 4.43 0.19 -11.52
CA LEU A 63 3.44 -0.51 -12.33
C LEU A 63 3.22 0.25 -13.63
N LYS A 64 3.45 -0.45 -14.75
CA LYS A 64 3.05 0.01 -16.09
C LYS A 64 1.89 -0.85 -16.55
N ASP A 65 0.74 -0.21 -16.78
CA ASP A 65 -0.45 -0.87 -17.29
C ASP A 65 -0.21 -1.29 -18.76
N THR A 66 -0.32 -2.60 -19.03
CA THR A 66 -0.10 -3.15 -20.39
C THR A 66 -1.23 -2.80 -21.34
N PHE A 67 -2.42 -2.52 -20.83
CA PHE A 67 -3.60 -2.19 -21.63
C PHE A 67 -3.78 -0.69 -21.82
N ASN A 68 -3.26 0.12 -20.89
CA ASN A 68 -3.30 1.58 -20.97
C ASN A 68 -1.89 2.18 -20.87
N GLN A 69 -1.21 2.27 -22.01
CA GLN A 69 0.17 2.79 -22.09
C GLN A 69 0.28 4.30 -21.86
N ASP A 70 -0.84 5.00 -21.89
CA ASP A 70 -0.95 6.43 -21.69
C ASP A 70 -1.39 6.79 -20.27
N ARG A 71 -1.42 5.83 -19.36
CA ARG A 71 -1.61 6.09 -17.93
C ARG A 71 -0.53 5.44 -17.10
N TRP A 72 0.22 6.25 -16.38
CA TRP A 72 1.15 5.76 -15.36
C TRP A 72 0.48 5.79 -14.00
N SER A 73 0.69 4.71 -13.23
CA SER A 73 0.16 4.56 -11.88
C SER A 73 1.33 4.46 -10.91
N TYR A 74 1.45 5.44 -10.03
CA TYR A 74 2.40 5.45 -8.94
C TYR A 74 1.66 5.02 -7.67
N VAL A 75 1.89 3.78 -7.26
CA VAL A 75 1.21 3.16 -6.11
C VAL A 75 2.14 3.19 -4.92
N TYR A 76 1.64 3.68 -3.79
CA TYR A 76 2.28 3.61 -2.48
C TYR A 76 1.40 2.80 -1.53
N ILE A 77 1.99 1.82 -0.84
CA ILE A 77 1.32 1.02 0.18
C ILE A 77 2.18 1.02 1.43
N LYS A 78 1.61 1.38 2.58
CA LYS A 78 2.26 1.28 3.88
C LYS A 78 1.43 0.39 4.80
N ARG A 79 2.04 -0.67 5.31
CA ARG A 79 1.46 -1.47 6.39
C ARG A 79 2.25 -1.22 7.67
N GLU A 80 1.57 -0.70 8.67
CA GLU A 80 2.16 -0.47 9.99
C GLU A 80 1.89 -1.66 10.91
N GLY A 81 2.92 -2.43 11.22
CA GLY A 81 2.84 -3.69 11.97
C GLY A 81 1.66 -4.60 11.56
N TYR A 82 0.68 -4.69 12.45
CA TYR A 82 -0.52 -5.54 12.30
C TYR A 82 -1.76 -4.80 11.80
N ASN A 83 -1.66 -3.52 11.47
CA ASN A 83 -2.76 -2.73 10.93
C ASN A 83 -3.05 -3.11 9.47
N ASP A 84 -4.23 -2.73 9.01
CA ASP A 84 -4.56 -2.84 7.60
C ASP A 84 -3.68 -1.90 6.77
N PRO A 85 -3.28 -2.31 5.56
CA PRO A 85 -2.43 -1.48 4.72
C PRO A 85 -3.19 -0.23 4.26
N ILE A 86 -2.52 0.91 4.34
CA ILE A 86 -2.97 2.16 3.75
C ILE A 86 -2.36 2.26 2.35
N GLN A 87 -3.17 2.63 1.37
CA GLN A 87 -2.75 2.77 -0.02
C GLN A 87 -3.15 4.13 -0.56
N HIS A 88 -2.20 4.75 -1.29
CA HIS A 88 -2.38 5.93 -2.12
C HIS A 88 -1.92 5.63 -3.54
N THR A 89 -2.66 6.13 -4.52
CA THR A 89 -2.37 5.93 -5.94
C THR A 89 -2.46 7.26 -6.67
N LEU A 90 -1.35 7.67 -7.26
CA LEU A 90 -1.30 8.80 -8.19
C LEU A 90 -1.38 8.29 -9.62
N PHE A 91 -2.35 8.81 -10.37
CA PHE A 91 -2.52 8.55 -11.79
C PHE A 91 -2.03 9.76 -12.58
N VAL A 92 -1.07 9.52 -13.48
CA VAL A 92 -0.62 10.51 -14.46
C VAL A 92 -1.08 10.02 -15.83
N ASN A 93 -2.01 10.74 -16.44
CA ASN A 93 -2.52 10.46 -17.77
C ASN A 93 -1.75 11.29 -18.80
N PHE A 94 -1.47 10.68 -19.93
CA PHE A 94 -0.80 11.27 -21.06
C PHE A 94 -1.76 11.36 -22.26
N ASP A 95 -1.54 12.34 -23.12
CA ASP A 95 -2.22 12.42 -24.41
C ASP A 95 -1.50 11.56 -25.48
N SER A 96 -2.03 11.59 -26.71
CA SER A 96 -1.45 10.85 -27.84
C SER A 96 -0.05 11.32 -28.26
N LYS A 97 0.41 12.47 -27.76
CA LYS A 97 1.77 12.98 -27.97
C LYS A 97 2.72 12.60 -26.82
N GLY A 98 2.21 11.90 -25.80
CA GLY A 98 2.98 11.52 -24.62
C GLY A 98 3.17 12.65 -23.62
N LEU A 99 2.33 13.68 -23.66
CA LEU A 99 2.37 14.81 -22.73
C LEU A 99 1.32 14.65 -21.64
N VAL A 100 1.61 15.08 -20.41
CA VAL A 100 0.68 15.02 -19.28
C VAL A 100 -0.59 15.77 -19.62
N SER A 101 -1.73 15.08 -19.60
CA SER A 101 -3.05 15.64 -19.84
C SER A 101 -3.80 15.88 -18.53
N ASN A 102 -3.66 14.99 -17.56
CA ASN A 102 -4.33 15.07 -16.28
C ASN A 102 -3.56 14.29 -15.20
N ILE A 103 -3.61 14.82 -13.97
CA ILE A 103 -3.05 14.19 -12.78
C ILE A 103 -4.19 14.03 -11.77
N THR A 104 -4.38 12.81 -11.27
CA THR A 104 -5.44 12.50 -10.30
C THR A 104 -4.88 11.67 -9.16
N LEU A 105 -5.24 12.02 -7.93
CA LEU A 105 -4.92 11.26 -6.74
C LEU A 105 -6.19 10.55 -6.24
N ASP A 106 -6.08 9.27 -5.88
CA ASP A 106 -7.23 8.50 -5.40
C ASP A 106 -7.76 9.00 -4.04
N LYS A 107 -6.86 9.40 -3.15
CA LYS A 107 -7.11 9.92 -1.81
C LYS A 107 -6.02 10.92 -1.42
N PRO A 108 -6.34 12.02 -0.70
CA PRO A 108 -5.34 12.98 -0.23
C PRO A 108 -4.15 12.30 0.46
N ILE A 109 -2.93 12.76 0.18
CA ILE A 109 -1.75 12.29 0.91
C ILE A 109 -1.85 12.82 2.34
N THR A 110 -1.97 11.92 3.31
CA THR A 110 -1.88 12.23 4.74
C THR A 110 -0.42 12.15 5.18
N ASN A 111 -0.02 12.96 6.17
CA ASN A 111 1.35 12.96 6.70
C ASN A 111 1.81 11.59 7.25
N GLU A 112 0.88 10.65 7.48
CA GLU A 112 1.15 9.27 7.88
C GLU A 112 1.67 8.38 6.72
N ALA A 113 1.49 8.83 5.47
CA ALA A 113 1.99 8.15 4.27
C ALA A 113 3.47 8.48 3.98
N GLN A 114 4.08 9.36 4.77
CA GLN A 114 5.51 9.69 4.72
C GLN A 114 6.31 8.90 5.78
#